data_AF-A0AAP8N961-F1
#
_entry.id   AF-A0AAP8N961-F1
#
_cell.length_a   1.000
_cell.length_b   1.000
_cell.length_c   1.000
_cell.angle_alpha   90.00
_cell.angle_beta   90.00
_cell.angle_gamma   90.00
#
_symmetry.space_group_name_H-M   'P 1'
#
loop_
_entity.id
_entity.type
_entity.pdbx_description
1 polymer ?
#
loop_
_entity_poly.entity_id
_entity_poly.type
_entity_poly.pdbx_seq_one_letter_code
_entity_poly.pdbx_strand_id
1 'polypeptide(L)' 'DKLISAGKTTGEQGVRTKLYEQAQAQIQQQALWLPLAHPTAFALTRKDVEGYRVSPFGRQDYSKVNFK' A
#
# COMPACT_ATOMS: atom_id res chain seq x y z
N ASP A 1 19.02 -10.06 0.64
CA ASP A 1 17.70 -10.35 0.04
C ASP A 1 16.97 -11.54 0.69
N LYS A 2 17.68 -12.49 1.32
CA LYS A 2 17.13 -13.71 1.96
C LYS A 2 15.77 -13.55 2.66
N LEU A 3 15.59 -12.55 3.54
CA LEU A 3 14.33 -12.32 4.25
C LEU A 3 13.15 -12.00 3.31
N ILE A 4 13.39 -11.17 2.30
CA ILE A 4 12.39 -10.80 1.30
C ILE A 4 12.05 -12.02 0.43
N SER A 5 13.05 -12.78 -0.01
CA SER A 5 12.85 -13.98 -0.82
C SER A 5 12.06 -15.07 -0.07
N ALA A 6 12.34 -15.26 1.22
CA ALA A 6 11.57 -16.15 2.08
C ALA A 6 10.13 -15.65 2.29
N GLY A 7 9.94 -14.34 2.52
CA GLY A 7 8.61 -13.73 2.69
C GLY A 7 7.73 -13.89 1.45
N LYS A 8 8.31 -13.88 0.24
CA LYS A 8 7.60 -14.11 -1.02
C LYS A 8 7.15 -15.55 -1.23
N THR A 9 7.88 -16.53 -0.68
CA THR A 9 7.65 -17.96 -0.94
C THR A 9 6.79 -18.64 0.11
N THR A 10 6.69 -18.08 1.32
CA THR A 10 5.82 -18.62 2.37
C THR A 10 4.34 -18.31 2.13
N GLY A 11 3.48 -19.32 2.31
CA GLY A 11 2.03 -19.17 2.25
C GLY A 11 1.42 -18.60 3.53
N GLU A 12 2.03 -18.87 4.69
CA GLU A 12 1.50 -18.48 6.00
C GLU A 12 1.71 -16.98 6.26
N GLN A 13 0.62 -16.27 6.59
CA GLN A 13 0.62 -14.82 6.70
C GLN A 13 1.44 -14.32 7.89
N GLY A 14 1.35 -14.96 9.05
CA GLY A 14 2.10 -14.57 10.25
C GLY A 14 3.61 -14.68 10.06
N VAL A 15 4.09 -15.74 9.43
CA VAL A 15 5.49 -15.96 9.06
C VAL A 15 5.92 -14.91 8.04
N ARG A 16 5.09 -14.61 7.04
CA ARG A 16 5.37 -13.57 6.04
C ARG A 16 5.54 -12.19 6.68
N THR A 17 4.65 -11.81 7.60
CA THR A 17 4.76 -10.57 8.38
C THR A 17 6.06 -10.53 9.17
N LYS A 18 6.34 -11.63 9.88
CA LYS A 18 7.64 -11.99 10.53
C LYS A 18 8.86 -11.49 9.75
N LEU A 19 8.95 -12.03 8.54
CA LEU A 19 10.11 -11.87 7.66
C LEU A 19 10.23 -10.44 7.11
N TYR A 20 9.11 -9.80 6.78
CA TYR A 20 9.13 -8.43 6.26
C TYR A 20 9.47 -7.39 7.33
N GLU A 21 9.01 -7.56 8.57
CA GLU A 21 9.41 -6.69 9.69
C GLU A 21 10.92 -6.75 9.94
N GLN A 22 11.50 -7.96 9.95
CA GLN A 22 12.95 -8.14 10.06
C GLN A 22 13.71 -7.49 8.91
N ALA A 23 13.19 -7.60 7.69
CA ALA A 23 13.82 -6.97 6.52
C ALA A 23 13.80 -5.43 6.63
N GLN A 24 12.68 -4.85 7.09
CA GLN A 24 12.56 -3.41 7.29
C GLN A 24 13.49 -2.90 8.40
N ALA A 25 13.62 -3.64 9.50
CA ALA A 25 14.57 -3.30 10.57
C ALA A 25 16.02 -3.26 10.06
N GLN A 26 16.41 -4.23 9.22
CA GLN A 26 17.74 -4.24 8.60
C GLN A 26 17.95 -3.05 7.65
N ILE A 27 16.95 -2.71 6.83
CA ILE A 27 16.99 -1.53 5.94
C ILE A 27 17.19 -0.24 6.74
N GLN A 28 16.46 -0.09 7.85
CA GLN A 28 16.58 1.05 8.76
C GLN A 28 17.99 1.14 9.36
N GLN A 29 18.54 0.02 9.86
CA GLN A 29 19.90 -0.03 10.44
C GLN A 29 20.99 0.32 9.43
N GLN A 30 20.80 -0.08 8.18
CA GLN A 30 21.75 0.18 7.09
C GLN A 30 21.57 1.57 6.46
N ALA A 31 20.54 2.33 6.86
CA ALA A 31 20.22 3.65 6.32
C ALA A 31 20.18 3.71 4.78
N LEU A 32 19.68 2.66 4.13
CA LEU A 32 19.65 2.57 2.65
C LEU A 32 18.74 3.63 2.02
N TRP A 33 17.65 3.97 2.72
CA TRP A 33 16.76 5.07 2.41
C TRP A 33 16.12 5.58 3.71
N LEU A 34 15.61 6.81 3.71
CA LEU A 34 14.86 7.39 4.82
C LEU A 34 13.40 7.62 4.39
N PRO A 35 12.44 6.81 4.88
CA PRO A 35 11.03 7.05 4.61
C PRO A 35 10.60 8.38 5.24
N LEU A 36 10.09 9.31 4.42
CA LEU A 36 9.68 10.64 4.88
C LEU A 36 8.19 10.71 5.26
N ALA A 37 7.32 10.06 4.46
CA ALA A 37 5.88 10.12 4.67
C ALA A 37 5.14 8.95 3.98
N HIS A 38 3.93 8.68 4.46
CA HIS A 38 2.91 7.88 3.79
C HIS A 38 1.69 8.79 3.52
N PRO A 39 1.46 9.26 2.28
CA PRO A 39 0.44 10.27 2.01
C PRO A 39 -0.97 9.70 2.11
N THR A 40 -1.90 10.50 2.60
CA THR A 40 -3.34 10.21 2.53
C THR A 40 -3.81 10.34 1.08
N ALA A 41 -4.45 9.29 0.55
CA ALA A 41 -5.08 9.38 -0.76
C ALA A 41 -6.39 10.18 -0.66
N PHE A 42 -6.56 11.18 -1.52
CA PHE A 42 -7.79 11.96 -1.62
C PHE A 42 -8.10 12.25 -3.08
N ALA A 43 -9.37 12.52 -3.37
CA ALA A 43 -9.83 12.97 -4.68
C ALA A 43 -10.95 13.98 -4.47
N LEU A 44 -10.99 15.01 -5.31
CA LEU A 44 -12.05 16.00 -5.33
C LEU A 44 -13.06 15.59 -6.39
N THR A 45 -14.33 15.46 -6.00
CA THR A 45 -15.44 15.22 -6.93
C THR A 45 -16.37 16.42 -6.95
N ARG A 46 -17.11 16.56 -8.06
CA ARG A 46 -18.22 17.53 -8.12
C ARG A 46 -19.34 17.06 -7.19
N LYS A 47 -20.19 18.00 -6.76
CA LYS A 47 -21.29 17.73 -5.80
C LYS A 47 -22.36 16.78 -6.33
N ASP A 48 -22.50 16.68 -7.65
CA ASP A 48 -23.43 15.84 -8.39
C ASP A 48 -22.90 14.43 -8.68
N VAL A 49 -21.61 14.17 -8.41
CA VAL A 49 -21.00 12.84 -8.60
C VAL A 49 -21.29 11.96 -7.40
N GLU A 50 -21.90 10.80 -7.65
CA GLU A 50 -22.08 9.75 -6.66
C GLU A 50 -21.34 8.46 -7.05
N GLY A 51 -21.16 7.57 -6.07
CA GLY A 51 -20.58 6.24 -6.29
C GLY A 51 -19.06 6.16 -6.46
N TYR A 52 -18.37 7.30 -6.63
CA TYR A 52 -16.90 7.34 -6.69
C TYR A 52 -16.27 6.98 -5.34
N ARG A 53 -15.19 6.18 -5.37
CA ARG A 53 -14.39 5.82 -4.18
C ARG A 53 -12.90 5.96 -4.46
N VAL A 54 -12.18 6.58 -3.52
CA VAL A 54 -10.72 6.68 -3.59
C VAL A 54 -10.11 5.28 -3.50
N SER A 55 -9.28 4.93 -4.48
CA SER A 55 -8.58 3.65 -4.51
C SER A 55 -7.31 3.69 -3.65
N PRO A 56 -7.05 2.67 -2.81
CA PRO A 56 -5.77 2.54 -2.10
C PRO A 56 -4.58 2.28 -3.05
N PHE A 57 -4.86 1.91 -4.31
CA PHE A 57 -3.85 1.68 -5.35
C PHE A 57 -3.73 2.84 -6.35
N GLY A 58 -4.36 3.99 -6.08
CA GLY A 58 -4.32 5.17 -6.94
C GLY A 58 -5.04 5.04 -8.28
N ARG A 59 -5.75 3.92 -8.52
CA ARG A 59 -6.51 3.70 -9.75
C ARG A 59 -7.83 4.47 -9.71
N GLN A 60 -8.23 4.97 -10.87
CA GLN A 60 -9.54 5.60 -11.06
C GLN A 60 -10.53 4.54 -11.54
N ASP A 61 -11.53 4.20 -10.73
CA ASP A 61 -12.61 3.28 -11.08
C ASP A 61 -13.93 4.06 -11.17
N TYR A 62 -14.47 4.13 -12.39
CA TYR A 62 -15.71 4.82 -12.70
C TYR A 62 -16.90 3.87 -12.91
N SER A 63 -16.73 2.55 -12.72
CA SER A 63 -17.77 1.55 -13.00
C SER A 63 -19.05 1.71 -12.18
N LYS A 64 -18.94 2.35 -11.00
CA LYS A 64 -20.06 2.64 -10.10
C LYS A 64 -20.42 4.13 -10.04
N VAL A 65 -19.81 4.94 -10.90
CA VAL A 65 -19.98 6.39 -10.87
C VAL A 65 -21.18 6.78 -11.71
N ASN A 66 -22.00 7.66 -11.16
CA ASN A 66 -23.12 8.29 -11.86
C ASN A 66 -23.24 9.77 -11.45
N PHE A 67 -24.11 10.48 -12.17
CA PHE A 67 -24.52 11.82 -11.83
C PHE A 67 -25.94 11.78 -11.26
N LYS A 68 -26.21 12.65 -10.29
CA LYS A 68 -27.59 12.98 -9.89
C LYS A 68 -28.39 13.58 -11.03
#